data_AF-A0A9D0RFA9-F1
#
_entry.id   AF-A0A9D0RFA9-F1
#
_cell.length_a   1.000
_cell.length_b   1.000
_cell.length_c   1.000
_cell.angle_alpha   90.00
_cell.angle_beta   90.00
_cell.angle_gamma   90.00
#
_symmetry.space_group_name_H-M   'P 1'
#
loop_
_entity.id
_entity.type
_entity.pdbx_description
1 polymer ?
#
loop_
_entity_poly.entity_id
_entity_poly.type
_entity_poly.pdbx_seq_one_letter_code
_entity_poly.pdbx_strand_id
1 'polypeptide(L)' 'DRQAAVFYFHPWEIDPGQPRQSGLDIKTRVRHYTNLSRTEARLRKLLREFRWARMDQVFLH' A
#
# COMPACT_ATOMS: atom_id res chain seq x y z
N ASP A 1 20.89 -2.28 1.50
CA ASP A 1 20.43 -0.97 2.01
C ASP A 1 20.64 0.14 1.00
N ARG A 2 19.72 1.13 0.98
CA ARG A 2 19.69 2.31 0.07
C ARG A 2 19.40 2.05 -1.42
N GLN A 3 18.63 1.01 -1.74
CA GLN A 3 18.13 0.82 -3.10
C GLN A 3 16.86 1.63 -3.34
N ALA A 4 16.67 2.09 -4.58
CA ALA A 4 15.39 2.64 -5.01
C ALA A 4 14.29 1.57 -4.93
N ALA A 5 13.07 2.00 -4.61
CA ALA A 5 11.93 1.11 -4.47
C ALA A 5 10.68 1.72 -5.11
N VAL A 6 9.81 0.84 -5.60
CA VAL A 6 8.47 1.17 -6.08
C VAL A 6 7.52 0.29 -5.30
N PHE A 7 6.40 0.86 -4.86
CA PHE A 7 5.30 0.10 -4.30
C PHE A 7 4.00 0.47 -4.98
N TYR A 8 3.11 -0.51 -5.03
CA TYR A 8 1.77 -0.40 -5.59
C TYR A 8 0.79 -0.94 -4.56
N PHE A 9 -0.39 -0.36 -4.50
CA PHE A 9 -1.48 -0.80 -3.64
C PHE A 9 -2.81 -0.52 -4.35
N HIS A 10 -3.82 -1.28 -3.99
CA HIS A 10 -5.19 -1.11 -4.47
C HIS A 10 -5.92 -0.09 -3.60
N PRO A 11 -6.92 0.63 -4.14
CA PRO A 11 -7.71 1.58 -3.37
C PRO A 11 -8.35 0.99 -2.10
N TRP A 12 -8.76 -0.29 -2.14
CA TRP A 12 -9.34 -0.95 -0.95
C TRP A 12 -8.34 -1.09 0.21
N GLU A 13 -7.03 -1.05 -0.04
CA GLU A 13 -6.02 -1.27 1.01
C GLU A 13 -5.91 -0.07 1.96
N ILE A 14 -6.48 1.08 1.57
CA ILE A 14 -6.55 2.32 2.35
C ILE A 14 -7.99 2.71 2.73
N ASP A 15 -8.97 1.82 2.55
CA ASP A 15 -10.37 2.06 2.92
C ASP A 15 -10.78 1.17 4.11
N PRO A 16 -10.65 1.67 5.37
CA PRO A 16 -11.14 0.99 6.56
C PRO A 16 -12.67 0.81 6.59
N GLY A 17 -13.41 1.62 5.83
CA GLY A 17 -14.86 1.63 5.76
C GLY A 17 -15.45 0.66 4.75
N GLN A 18 -14.61 -0.07 4.01
CA GLN A 18 -15.08 -0.97 2.96
C GLN A 18 -16.06 -2.03 3.52
N PRO A 19 -17.08 -2.43 2.74
CA PRO A 19 -17.98 -3.50 3.14
C PRO A 19 -17.25 -4.83 3.40
N ARG A 20 -17.61 -5.52 4.48
CA ARG A 20 -17.09 -6.85 4.77
C ARG A 20 -17.89 -7.93 4.04
N GLN A 21 -17.27 -8.53 3.03
CA GLN A 21 -17.85 -9.62 2.27
C GLN A 21 -17.96 -10.91 3.10
N SER A 22 -19.10 -11.58 3.02
CA SER A 22 -19.36 -12.89 3.63
C SER A 22 -18.94 -14.04 2.71
N GLY A 23 -18.70 -15.24 3.26
CA GLY A 23 -18.41 -16.46 2.49
C GLY A 23 -17.01 -16.52 1.87
N LEU A 24 -16.12 -15.58 2.23
CA LEU A 24 -14.73 -15.59 1.77
C LEU A 24 -13.91 -16.66 2.49
N ASP A 25 -13.01 -17.31 1.74
CA ASP A 25 -11.97 -18.14 2.33
C ASP A 25 -11.02 -17.30 3.21
N ILE A 26 -10.30 -17.98 4.10
CA ILE A 26 -9.42 -17.31 5.08
C ILE A 26 -8.34 -16.50 4.35
N LYS A 27 -7.79 -17.03 3.25
CA LYS A 27 -6.74 -16.37 2.46
C LYS A 27 -7.21 -15.03 1.91
N THR A 28 -8.41 -14.98 1.33
CA THR A 28 -8.98 -13.74 0.80
C THR A 28 -9.29 -12.77 1.92
N ARG A 29 -9.86 -13.24 3.05
CA ARG A 29 -10.10 -12.36 4.20
C ARG A 29 -8.81 -11.71 4.72
N VAL A 30 -7.72 -12.47 4.84
CA VAL A 30 -6.43 -11.94 5.28
C VAL A 30 -5.93 -10.88 4.31
N ARG A 31 -5.99 -11.12 2.99
CA ARG A 31 -5.57 -10.16 1.97
C ARG A 31 -6.36 -8.86 2.03
N HIS A 32 -7.67 -8.93 2.22
CA HIS A 32 -8.54 -7.75 2.17
C HIS A 32 -8.50 -6.91 3.44
N TYR A 33 -8.30 -7.52 4.61
CA TYR A 33 -8.57 -6.83 5.88
C TYR A 33 -7.33 -6.64 6.76
N THR A 34 -6.16 -7.15 6.37
CA THR A 34 -4.92 -6.93 7.10
C THR A 34 -4.53 -5.45 7.04
N ASN A 35 -4.17 -4.87 8.19
CA ASN A 35 -3.64 -3.50 8.31
C ASN A 35 -4.55 -2.37 7.80
N LEU A 36 -5.84 -2.60 7.56
CA LEU A 36 -6.74 -1.63 6.93
C LEU A 36 -6.75 -0.25 7.61
N SER A 37 -6.73 -0.22 8.95
CA SER A 37 -6.69 1.01 9.74
C SER A 37 -5.31 1.69 9.82
N ARG A 38 -4.27 1.07 9.26
CA ARG A 38 -2.87 1.51 9.37
C ARG A 38 -2.25 1.93 8.05
N THR A 39 -2.70 1.34 6.94
CA THR A 39 -2.09 1.54 5.61
C THR A 39 -2.08 3.01 5.19
N GLU A 40 -3.19 3.73 5.38
CA GLU A 40 -3.27 5.15 5.00
C GLU A 40 -2.26 6.01 5.78
N ALA A 41 -2.15 5.82 7.10
CA ALA A 41 -1.19 6.55 7.93
C ALA A 41 0.27 6.25 7.53
N ARG A 42 0.57 4.99 7.17
CA ARG A 42 1.89 4.59 6.66
C ARG A 42 2.19 5.22 5.31
N LEU A 43 1.22 5.28 4.40
CA LEU A 43 1.35 5.94 3.11
C LEU A 43 1.64 7.44 3.29
N ARG A 44 0.89 8.12 4.16
CA ARG A 44 1.15 9.53 4.50
C ARG A 44 2.55 9.76 5.06
N LYS A 45 3.07 8.82 5.86
CA LYS A 45 4.45 8.85 6.37
C LYS A 45 5.47 8.69 5.24
N LEU A 46 5.30 7.69 4.37
CA LEU A 46 6.18 7.43 3.22
C LEU A 46 6.27 8.63 2.28
N LEU A 47 5.14 9.27 1.99
CA LEU A 47 5.09 10.44 1.11
C LEU A 47 5.87 11.64 1.68
N ARG A 48 6.02 11.74 3.01
CA ARG A 48 6.76 12.83 3.66
C ARG A 48 8.24 12.53 3.86
N GLU A 49 8.60 11.27 4.11
CA GLU A 49 9.95 10.91 4.56
C GLU A 49 10.95 10.63 3.41
N PHE A 50 10.44 10.36 2.20
CA PHE A 50 11.28 9.96 1.07
C PHE A 50 11.28 10.99 -0.05
N ARG A 51 12.38 11.04 -0.80
CA ARG A 51 12.48 11.82 -2.03
C ARG A 51 11.87 11.03 -3.17
N TRP A 52 10.83 11.59 -3.76
CA TRP A 52 10.13 11.01 -4.90
C TRP A 52 10.68 11.60 -6.20
N ALA A 53 10.84 10.74 -7.20
CA ALA A 53 11.26 11.12 -8.54
C ALA A 53 10.51 10.26 -9.55
N ARG A 54 10.58 10.66 -10.82
CA ARG A 54 9.99 9.88 -11.91
C ARG A 54 10.75 8.56 -12.09
N MET A 55 10.05 7.52 -12.57
CA MET A 55 10.63 6.20 -12.77
C MET A 55 11.89 6.20 -13.64
N ASP A 56 11.92 7.03 -14.70
CA ASP A 56 13.06 7.15 -15.59
C ASP A 56 14.29 7.76 -14.91
N GLN A 57 14.09 8.72 -14.02
CA GLN A 57 15.19 9.33 -13.27
C GLN A 57 15.83 8.38 -12.25
N VAL A 58 15.10 7.35 -11.83
CA VAL A 58 15.50 6.46 -10.74
C VAL A 58 16.04 5.12 -11.24
N PHE A 59 15.54 4.60 -12.37
CA PHE A 59 15.82 3.24 -12.84
C PHE A 59 16.41 3.13 -14.25
N LEU A 60 16.35 4.19 -15.07
CA LEU A 60 16.92 4.20 -16.42
C LEU A 60 18.26 4.95 -16.39
N HIS A 61 19.32 4.23 -16.02
CA HIS A 61 20.72 4.64 -16.19
C HIS A 61 21.35 3.88 -17.35
#